data_AF-A0A699VVU7-F1
#
_entry.id   AF-A0A699VVU7-F1
#
_cell.length_a   1.000
_cell.length_b   1.000
_cell.length_c   1.000
_cell.angle_alpha   90.00
_cell.angle_beta   90.00
_cell.angle_gamma   90.00
#
_symmetry.space_group_name_H-M   'P 1'
#
loop_
_entity.id
_entity.type
_entity.pdbx_description
1 polymer ?
#
loop_
_entity_poly.entity_id
_entity_poly.type
_entity_poly.pdbx_seq_one_letter_code
_entity_poly.pdbx_strand_id
1 'polypeptide(L)' 'RITMDPLKVESITKWPRPTTVTEVRSFLGLSGYYRRFVKGFSRLALPLTQLMKKGEKFVWTDEREKSFEELK' A
#
# COMPACT_ATOMS: atom_id res chain seq x y z
N ARG A 1 -21.65 10.50 -6.94
CA ARG A 1 -20.53 10.95 -6.06
C ARG A 1 -19.95 9.70 -5.42
N ILE A 2 -18.72 9.30 -5.72
CA ILE A 2 -18.10 8.14 -5.05
C ILE A 2 -17.51 8.69 -3.74
N THR A 3 -18.19 8.42 -2.64
CA THR A 3 -17.72 8.75 -1.29
C THR A 3 -16.83 7.61 -0.80
N MET A 4 -15.75 7.95 -0.10
CA MET A 4 -14.92 6.95 0.55
C MET A 4 -15.70 6.34 1.71
N ASP A 5 -15.83 5.02 1.72
CA ASP A 5 -16.40 4.29 2.85
C ASP A 5 -15.48 4.43 4.08
N PRO A 6 -15.95 5.07 5.17
CA PRO A 6 -15.13 5.31 6.36
C PRO A 6 -14.51 4.03 6.94
N LEU A 7 -15.21 2.89 6.87
CA LEU A 7 -14.71 1.62 7.39
C LEU A 7 -13.50 1.11 6.60
N LYS A 8 -13.49 1.33 5.29
CA LYS A 8 -12.38 0.94 4.42
C LYS A 8 -11.20 1.89 4.54
N VAL A 9 -11.45 3.19 4.75
CA VAL A 9 -10.40 4.16 5.06
C VAL A 9 -9.74 3.80 6.39
N GLU A 10 -10.54 3.55 7.43
CA GLU A 10 -10.05 3.15 8.75
C GLU A 10 -9.21 1.86 8.67
N SER A 11 -9.63 0.89 7.85
CA SER A 11 -8.90 -0.35 7.62
C SER A 11 -7.52 -0.11 6.99
N ILE A 12 -7.41 0.82 6.05
CA ILE A 12 -6.14 1.20 5.43
C ILE A 12 -5.26 1.95 6.44
N THR A 13 -5.80 2.94 7.14
CA THR A 13 -5.05 3.77 8.09
C THR A 13 -4.53 2.95 9.29
N LYS A 14 -5.27 1.93 9.74
CA LYS A 14 -4.85 1.03 10.82
C LYS A 14 -4.10 -0.22 10.35
N TRP A 15 -3.78 -0.32 9.06
CA TRP A 15 -3.15 -1.51 8.51
C TRP A 15 -1.77 -1.74 9.17
N PRO A 16 -1.50 -2.95 9.73
CA PRO A 16 -0.22 -3.23 10.37
C PRO A 16 0.90 -3.31 9.33
N ARG A 17 2.16 -3.07 9.74
CA ARG A 17 3.30 -3.22 8.83
C ARG A 17 3.29 -4.61 8.19
N PRO A 18 3.24 -4.73 6.85
CA PRO A 18 3.31 -6.01 6.16
C PRO A 18 4.65 -6.71 6.41
N THR A 19 4.59 -8.00 6.66
CA THR A 19 5.74 -8.89 6.84
C THR A 19 5.90 -9.88 5.70
N THR A 20 4.89 -9.98 4.82
CA THR A 20 4.87 -10.90 3.68
C THR A 20 4.47 -10.22 2.37
N VAL A 21 4.89 -10.80 1.24
CA VAL A 21 4.48 -10.35 -0.10
C VAL A 21 2.96 -10.43 -0.28
N THR A 22 2.32 -11.42 0.35
CA THR A 22 0.85 -11.59 0.30
C THR A 22 0.14 -10.44 0.99
N GLU A 23 0.62 -10.01 2.16
CA GLU A 23 0.06 -8.85 2.88
C GLU A 23 0.25 -7.55 2.10
N VAL A 24 1.43 -7.35 1.49
CA VAL A 24 1.67 -6.19 0.61
C VAL A 24 0.70 -6.18 -0.57
N ARG A 25 0.46 -7.34 -1.20
CA ARG A 25 -0.50 -7.47 -2.29
C ARG A 25 -1.92 -7.11 -1.84
N SER A 26 -2.34 -7.59 -0.67
CA SER A 26 -3.65 -7.26 -0.09
C SER A 26 -3.81 -5.77 0.19
N PHE A 27 -2.79 -5.14 0.79
CA PHE A 27 -2.76 -3.71 1.05
C PHE A 27 -2.86 -2.89 -0.24
N LEU A 28 -2.05 -3.22 -1.25
CA LEU A 28 -2.07 -2.53 -2.55
C LEU A 28 -3.39 -2.73 -3.31
N GLY A 29 -4.04 -3.89 -3.13
CA GLY A 29 -5.37 -4.15 -3.67
C GLY A 29 -6.43 -3.22 -3.08
N LEU A 30 -6.43 -3.05 -1.75
CA LEU A 30 -7.40 -2.20 -1.07
C LEU A 30 -7.11 -0.71 -1.27
N SER A 31 -5.87 -0.27 -1.07
CA SER A 31 -5.46 1.12 -1.31
C SER A 31 -5.61 1.53 -2.78
N GLY A 32 -5.43 0.58 -3.71
CA GLY A 32 -5.66 0.76 -5.14
C GLY A 32 -7.10 1.15 -5.50
N TYR A 33 -8.09 0.76 -4.71
CA TYR A 33 -9.48 1.19 -4.86
C TYR A 33 -9.63 2.72 -4.70
N TYR A 34 -8.81 3.30 -3.82
CA TYR A 34 -8.80 4.72 -3.48
C TYR A 34 -7.74 5.54 -4.22
N ARG A 35 -6.99 4.93 -5.15
CA ARG A 35 -5.90 5.58 -5.89
C ARG A 35 -6.25 6.94 -6.53
N ARG A 36 -7.52 7.16 -6.88
CA ARG A 36 -7.99 8.42 -7.49
C ARG A 36 -7.97 9.61 -6.52
N PHE A 37 -7.96 9.33 -5.22
CA PHE A 37 -7.95 10.32 -4.15
C PHE A 37 -6.53 10.57 -3.61
N VAL A 38 -5.57 9.70 -3.95
CA VAL A 38 -4.18 9.79 -3.52
C VAL A 38 -3.33 10.34 -4.67
N LYS A 39 -2.89 11.60 -4.54
CA LYS A 39 -2.05 12.24 -5.55
C LYS A 39 -0.72 11.50 -5.67
N GLY A 40 -0.41 11.01 -6.88
CA GLY A 40 0.85 10.31 -7.11
C GLY A 40 0.87 8.87 -6.59
N PHE A 41 -0.28 8.23 -6.37
CA PHE A 41 -0.40 6.85 -5.88
C PHE A 41 0.60 5.87 -6.54
N SER A 42 0.72 5.90 -7.87
CA SER A 42 1.63 4.99 -8.59
C SER A 42 3.09 5.16 -8.19
N ARG A 43 3.53 6.39 -7.87
CA ARG A 43 4.90 6.67 -7.40
C ARG A 43 5.10 6.16 -5.98
N LEU A 44 4.11 6.36 -5.12
CA LEU A 44 4.15 5.92 -3.72
C LEU A 44 4.08 4.39 -3.60
N ALA A 45 3.28 3.73 -4.44
CA ALA A 45 3.16 2.28 -4.47
C ALA A 45 4.37 1.58 -5.09
N LEU A 46 5.23 2.29 -5.82
CA LEU A 46 6.32 1.68 -6.58
C LEU A 46 7.27 0.83 -5.70
N PRO A 47 7.79 1.31 -4.55
CA PRO A 47 8.67 0.51 -3.69
C PRO A 47 7.99 -0.75 -3.15
N LEU A 48 6.67 -0.70 -2.91
CA LEU A 48 5.88 -1.83 -2.45
C LEU A 48 5.58 -2.83 -3.59
N THR A 49 5.33 -2.35 -4.80
CA THR A 49 5.15 -3.25 -5.96
C THR A 49 6.43 -3.98 -6.33
N GLN A 50 7.61 -3.40 -6.04
CA GLN A 50 8.89 -4.07 -6.25
C GLN A 50 9.05 -5.30 -5.37
N LEU A 51 8.53 -5.29 -4.13
CA LEU A 51 8.52 -6.45 -3.23
C LEU A 51 7.76 -7.66 -3.81
N MET A 52 6.88 -7.43 -4.78
CA MET A 52 6.08 -8.49 -5.40
C MET A 52 6.76 -9.12 -6.63
N LYS A 53 7.93 -8.62 -7.06
CA LYS A 53 8.65 -9.15 -8.22
C LYS A 53 9.21 -10.54 -7.92
N LYS A 54 9.12 -11.44 -8.90
CA LYS A 54 9.69 -12.79 -8.78
C LYS A 54 11.20 -12.69 -8.60
N GLY A 55 11.72 -13.36 -7.56
CA GLY A 55 13.16 -13.38 -7.24
C GLY A 55 13.63 -12.22 -6.36
N GLU A 56 12.77 -11.26 -6.04
CA GLU A 56 13.08 -10.20 -5.07
C GLU A 56 13.03 -10.76 -3.65
N LYS A 57 14.04 -10.42 -2.83
CA LYS A 57 14.01 -10.74 -1.40
C LYS A 57 13.07 -9.76 -0.70
N PHE A 58 12.24 -10.26 0.21
CA PHE A 58 11.41 -9.41 1.05
C PHE A 58 12.31 -8.68 2.08
N VAL A 59 12.67 -7.44 1.77
CA VAL A 59 13.49 -6.59 2.64
C VAL A 59 12.68 -5.36 2.97
N TRP A 60 12.37 -5.11 4.23
CA TRP A 60 11.64 -3.89 4.58
C TRP A 60 12.63 -2.75 4.82
N THR A 61 12.68 -1.77 3.92
CA THR A 61 13.57 -0.60 3.98
C THR A 61 12.81 0.63 4.42
N ASP A 62 13.53 1.68 4.83
CA ASP A 62 12.92 2.97 5.20
C ASP A 62 12.12 3.60 4.05
N GLU A 63 12.56 3.38 2.80
CA GLU A 63 11.80 3.81 1.62
C GLU A 63 10.45 3.08 1.51
N ARG A 64 10.45 1.76 1.74
CA ARG A 64 9.24 0.92 1.71
C ARG A 64 8.29 1.28 2.86
N GLU A 65 8.83 1.55 4.05
CA GLU A 65 8.06 2.06 5.20
C GLU A 65 7.44 3.42 4.89
N LYS A 66 8.22 4.38 4.37
CA LYS A 66 7.72 5.71 4.02
C LYS A 66 6.60 5.62 2.97
N SER A 67 6.80 4.81 1.93
CA SER A 67 5.79 4.53 0.92
C SER A 67 4.51 3.93 1.50
N PHE A 68 4.65 3.03 2.47
CA PHE A 68 3.51 2.41 3.15
C PHE A 68 2.73 3.41 3.99
N GLU A 69 3.41 4.22 4.80
CA GLU A 69 2.77 5.25 5.64
C GLU A 69 2.15 6.39 4.81
N GLU A 70 2.74 6.77 3.67
CA GLU A 70 2.11 7.77 2.77
C GLU A 70 0.88 7.24 2.02
N LEU A 71 0.70 5.92 1.95
CA LEU A 71 -0.46 5.27 1.32
C LEU A 71 -1.61 4.95 2.30
N LYS A 72 -1.37 5.13 3.60
CA LYS A 72 -2.37 4.97 4.66
C LYS A 72 -3.34 6.15 4.75
#